data_AF-A0A1G4E442-F1
#
_entry.id   AF-A0A1G4E442-F1
#
_cell.length_a   1.000
_cell.length_b   1.000
_cell.length_c   1.000
_cell.angle_alpha   90.00
_cell.angle_beta   90.00
_cell.angle_gamma   90.00
#
_symmetry.space_group_name_H-M   'P 1'
#
loop_
_entity.id
_entity.type
_entity.pdbx_description
1 polymer ?
#
loop_
_entity_poly.entity_id
_entity_poly.type
_entity_poly.pdbx_seq_one_letter_code
_entity_poly.pdbx_strand_id
1 'polypeptide(L)'
;MAISDKDFSVDKIKQEYKFIDGSNFYKIYNEFNWPCINDIYTDFGASCLPGDSDDWTEFSEVNELLSNLYSNLYRVYYTIAKRGNDYFEKNLEEVKTMGCTYLKYWLYDQITSKKFDESQITKFFDGIYNHIKNHIHSFKVDYCNFSRLSLDEIKSIKKLYAFNAIIYTGYNISDACNNNSCNYDYFEEALIEFINSIKKCSSDSSNMGYCNEFNEFLSVCNDENTYSGITIKNDYKGYSTDPSNKYLSVEKYKEEPLYI
;
A
#
# COMPACT_ATOMS: atom_id res chain seq x y z
N MET A 1 -18.49 -8.54 -23.74
CA MET A 1 -17.35 -7.64 -23.97
C MET A 1 -16.46 -7.83 -22.75
N ALA A 2 -15.25 -8.37 -22.89
CA ALA A 2 -14.34 -8.49 -21.76
C ALA A 2 -13.93 -7.07 -21.35
N ILE A 3 -14.35 -6.63 -20.16
CA ILE A 3 -13.83 -5.40 -19.57
C ILE A 3 -12.37 -5.71 -19.28
N SER A 4 -11.44 -5.00 -19.90
CA SER A 4 -10.03 -5.11 -19.53
C SER A 4 -9.88 -4.52 -18.13
N ASP A 5 -9.30 -5.28 -17.20
CA ASP A 5 -8.92 -4.79 -15.87
C ASP A 5 -8.19 -3.45 -15.99
N LYS A 6 -8.59 -2.48 -15.17
CA LYS A 6 -7.94 -1.17 -15.15
C LYS A 6 -6.53 -1.29 -14.58
N ASP A 7 -5.64 -0.41 -15.03
CA ASP A 7 -4.28 -0.35 -14.48
C ASP A 7 -4.24 0.54 -13.24
N PHE A 8 -4.15 -0.08 -12.07
CA PHE A 8 -4.04 0.59 -10.78
C PHE A 8 -2.59 0.97 -10.41
N SER A 9 -1.72 1.19 -11.39
CA SER A 9 -0.40 1.79 -11.16
C SER A 9 -0.50 3.24 -10.71
N VAL A 10 0.47 3.71 -9.92
CA VAL A 10 0.45 5.09 -9.43
C VAL A 10 0.49 6.08 -10.59
N ASP A 11 1.27 5.79 -11.63
CA ASP A 11 1.37 6.65 -12.80
C ASP A 11 0.03 6.75 -13.53
N LYS A 12 -0.69 5.63 -13.66
CA LYS A 12 -2.00 5.63 -14.30
C LYS A 12 -3.03 6.36 -13.45
N ILE A 13 -3.05 6.12 -12.15
CA ILE A 13 -3.95 6.82 -11.22
C ILE A 13 -3.68 8.32 -11.21
N LYS A 14 -2.42 8.75 -11.21
CA LYS A 14 -2.04 10.17 -11.30
C LYS A 14 -2.53 10.82 -12.60
N GLN A 15 -2.49 10.09 -13.73
CA GLN A 15 -3.02 10.59 -15.00
C GLN A 15 -4.54 10.79 -14.96
N GLU A 16 -5.28 9.84 -14.39
CA GLU A 16 -6.74 9.90 -14.29
C GLU A 16 -7.20 10.89 -13.20
N TYR A 17 -6.44 11.00 -12.10
CA TYR A 17 -6.74 11.79 -10.91
C TYR A 17 -5.63 12.80 -10.63
N LYS A 18 -5.67 13.93 -11.32
CA LYS A 18 -4.60 14.96 -11.26
C LYS A 18 -4.28 15.47 -9.85
N PHE A 19 -5.23 15.40 -8.93
CA PHE A 19 -5.02 15.81 -7.53
C PHE A 19 -4.01 14.93 -6.77
N ILE A 20 -3.74 13.71 -7.27
CA ILE A 20 -2.77 12.78 -6.69
C ILE A 20 -1.36 13.37 -6.74
N ASP A 21 -0.99 14.07 -7.81
CA ASP A 21 0.37 14.59 -8.00
C ASP A 21 0.81 15.56 -6.87
N GLY A 22 -0.13 16.31 -6.31
CA GLY A 22 0.14 17.25 -5.22
C GLY A 22 0.04 16.66 -3.81
N SER A 23 -0.37 15.40 -3.69
CA SER A 23 -0.75 14.80 -2.42
C SER A 23 0.43 14.36 -1.57
N ASN A 24 0.20 14.25 -0.26
CA ASN A 24 1.20 13.67 0.63
C ASN A 24 1.44 12.19 0.31
N PHE A 25 0.39 11.44 0.00
CA PHE A 25 0.49 10.08 -0.52
C PHE A 25 1.51 9.97 -1.67
N TYR A 26 1.38 10.80 -2.72
CA TYR A 26 2.28 10.70 -3.87
C TYR A 26 3.69 11.16 -3.53
N LYS A 27 3.85 12.18 -2.68
CA LYS A 27 5.18 12.59 -2.19
C LYS A 27 5.89 11.46 -1.45
N ILE A 28 5.19 10.76 -0.56
CA ILE A 28 5.74 9.60 0.17
C ILE A 28 6.02 8.44 -0.79
N TYR A 29 5.10 8.14 -1.71
CA TYR A 29 5.32 7.09 -2.71
C TYR A 29 6.56 7.40 -3.56
N ASN A 30 6.69 8.65 -4.03
CA ASN A 30 7.77 9.05 -4.93
C ASN A 30 9.15 9.00 -4.27
N GLU A 31 9.23 9.26 -2.96
CA GLU A 31 10.44 9.08 -2.15
C GLU A 31 10.99 7.64 -2.28
N PHE A 32 10.14 6.63 -2.38
CA PHE A 32 10.56 5.23 -2.55
C PHE A 32 11.25 4.93 -3.88
N ASN A 33 11.10 5.80 -4.88
CA ASN A 33 11.80 5.68 -6.16
C ASN A 33 13.22 6.24 -6.11
N TRP A 34 13.59 6.95 -5.04
CA TRP A 34 14.90 7.56 -4.94
C TRP A 34 15.93 6.52 -4.50
N PRO A 35 17.16 6.56 -5.07
CA PRO A 35 18.25 5.70 -4.63
C PRO A 35 18.58 5.98 -3.17
N CYS A 36 19.11 4.98 -2.45
CA CYS A 36 19.51 5.12 -1.05
C CYS A 36 20.65 6.13 -0.86
N ILE A 37 21.51 6.32 -1.88
CA ILE A 37 22.48 7.41 -1.93
C ILE A 37 21.85 8.55 -2.72
N ASN A 38 21.44 9.60 -2.01
CA ASN A 38 20.90 10.81 -2.61
C ASN A 38 21.47 12.04 -1.90
N ASP A 39 21.78 13.09 -2.66
CA ASP A 39 22.38 14.33 -2.13
C ASP A 39 21.49 15.04 -1.11
N ILE A 40 20.18 14.75 -1.07
CA ILE A 40 19.28 15.32 -0.07
C ILE A 40 19.39 14.62 1.30
N TYR A 41 19.86 13.36 1.34
CA TYR A 41 19.90 12.60 2.59
C TYR A 41 21.16 12.94 3.37
N THR A 42 20.97 13.23 4.66
CA THR A 42 22.07 13.46 5.61
C THR A 42 22.42 12.21 6.41
N ASP A 43 21.95 11.03 5.98
CA ASP A 43 22.10 9.77 6.70
C ASP A 43 23.43 9.04 6.40
N PHE A 44 24.29 9.63 5.57
CA PHE A 44 25.57 9.07 5.13
C PHE A 44 25.45 7.64 4.57
N GLY A 45 24.36 7.34 3.87
CA GLY A 45 24.09 6.03 3.28
C GLY A 45 23.61 4.99 4.29
N ALA A 46 23.17 5.40 5.49
CA ALA A 46 22.65 4.47 6.49
C ALA A 46 21.40 3.72 6.03
N SER A 47 20.61 4.30 5.12
CA SER A 47 19.49 3.63 4.48
C SER A 47 19.89 2.64 3.39
N CYS A 48 21.14 2.62 2.93
CA CYS A 48 21.58 1.66 1.93
C CYS A 48 21.72 0.25 2.49
N LEU A 49 21.44 -0.74 1.64
CA LEU A 49 21.76 -2.14 1.93
C LEU A 49 23.27 -2.29 2.18
N PRO A 50 23.70 -2.85 3.32
CA PRO A 50 25.11 -3.17 3.54
C PRO A 50 25.51 -4.43 2.76
N GLY A 51 26.53 -4.31 1.92
CA GLY A 51 27.05 -5.43 1.13
C GLY A 51 26.37 -5.58 -0.23
N ASP A 52 26.54 -6.75 -0.83
CA ASP A 52 26.06 -7.08 -2.18
C ASP A 52 24.81 -7.97 -2.13
N SER A 53 23.88 -7.73 -3.06
CA SER A 53 22.65 -8.51 -3.26
C SER A 53 22.64 -9.34 -4.54
N ASP A 54 23.65 -9.20 -5.40
CA ASP A 54 23.65 -9.76 -6.76
C ASP A 54 23.50 -11.29 -6.80
N ASP A 55 23.91 -11.98 -5.73
CA ASP A 55 23.84 -13.44 -5.60
C ASP A 55 22.71 -13.94 -4.67
N TRP A 56 21.77 -13.09 -4.25
CA TRP A 56 20.67 -13.52 -3.37
C TRP A 56 19.70 -14.49 -4.06
N THR A 57 19.43 -14.25 -5.35
CA THR A 57 18.63 -15.11 -6.21
C THR A 57 19.24 -15.19 -7.61
N GLU A 58 18.77 -16.13 -8.41
CA GLU A 58 19.14 -16.25 -9.83
C GLU A 58 18.61 -15.11 -10.72
N PHE A 59 17.72 -14.25 -10.19
CA PHE A 59 17.05 -13.18 -10.92
C PHE A 59 17.60 -11.82 -10.47
N SER A 60 18.40 -11.17 -11.31
CA SER A 60 18.97 -9.84 -11.01
C SER A 60 17.92 -8.79 -10.69
N GLU A 61 16.78 -8.82 -11.40
CA GLU A 61 15.66 -7.89 -11.18
C GLU A 61 15.02 -8.06 -9.80
N VAL A 62 14.96 -9.30 -9.30
CA VAL A 62 14.46 -9.62 -7.95
C VAL A 62 15.43 -9.12 -6.90
N ASN A 63 16.74 -9.32 -7.11
CA ASN A 63 17.79 -8.85 -6.21
C ASN A 63 17.79 -7.31 -6.10
N GLU A 64 17.67 -6.62 -7.23
CA GLU A 64 17.54 -5.16 -7.29
C GLU A 64 16.29 -4.67 -6.52
N LEU A 65 15.13 -5.31 -6.71
CA LEU A 65 13.90 -4.94 -6.00
C LEU A 65 14.00 -5.20 -4.49
N LEU A 66 14.66 -6.30 -4.07
CA LEU A 66 14.92 -6.59 -2.67
C LEU A 66 15.84 -5.54 -2.02
N SER A 67 16.89 -5.11 -2.73
CA SER A 67 17.80 -4.06 -2.26
C SER A 67 17.08 -2.70 -2.11
N ASN A 68 16.22 -2.36 -3.08
CA ASN A 68 15.38 -1.16 -2.99
C ASN A 68 14.37 -1.28 -1.83
N LEU A 69 13.75 -2.45 -1.64
CA LEU A 69 12.83 -2.69 -0.52
C LEU A 69 13.55 -2.54 0.83
N TYR A 70 14.76 -3.09 0.99
CA TYR A 70 15.56 -2.89 2.20
C TYR A 70 15.71 -1.41 2.52
N SER A 71 16.11 -0.62 1.51
CA SER A 71 16.36 0.80 1.68
C SER A 71 15.08 1.56 2.06
N ASN A 72 13.96 1.21 1.43
CA ASN A 72 12.67 1.81 1.73
C ASN A 72 12.15 1.44 3.13
N LEU A 73 12.33 0.18 3.54
CA LEU A 73 12.00 -0.26 4.90
C LEU A 73 12.82 0.48 5.94
N TYR A 74 14.13 0.66 5.72
CA TYR A 74 14.96 1.45 6.61
C TYR A 74 14.37 2.85 6.83
N ARG A 75 14.05 3.56 5.73
CA ARG A 75 13.52 4.92 5.78
C ARG A 75 12.20 4.99 6.54
N VAL A 76 11.27 4.08 6.25
CA VAL A 76 9.98 3.97 6.94
C VAL A 76 10.19 3.66 8.43
N TYR A 77 11.04 2.69 8.76
CA TYR A 77 11.29 2.26 10.14
C TYR A 77 11.96 3.36 10.96
N TYR A 78 12.90 4.10 10.36
CA TYR A 78 13.55 5.25 10.98
C TYR A 78 12.53 6.32 11.42
N THR A 79 11.55 6.56 10.55
CA THR A 79 10.48 7.53 10.74
C THR A 79 9.48 7.05 11.80
N ILE A 80 9.02 5.79 11.73
CA ILE A 80 8.12 5.18 12.71
C ILE A 80 8.77 5.15 14.11
N ALA A 81 10.04 4.78 14.20
CA ALA A 81 10.79 4.72 15.44
C ALA A 81 11.13 6.10 16.05
N LYS A 82 10.65 7.20 15.44
CA LYS A 82 10.87 8.59 15.88
C LYS A 82 12.34 8.97 16.01
N ARG A 83 13.21 8.41 15.16
CA ARG A 83 14.65 8.73 15.17
C ARG A 83 14.97 10.01 14.38
N GLY A 84 14.08 10.43 13.50
CA GLY A 84 14.16 11.67 12.73
C GLY A 84 13.16 11.64 11.57
N ASN A 85 13.26 12.59 10.65
CA ASN A 85 12.49 12.60 9.39
C ASN A 85 13.34 13.12 8.22
N ASP A 86 14.48 12.48 8.00
CA ASP A 86 15.43 12.89 6.96
C ASP A 86 14.91 12.55 5.55
N TYR A 87 13.87 11.72 5.45
CA TYR A 87 13.37 11.15 4.20
C TYR A 87 12.01 11.71 3.76
N PHE A 88 11.07 11.90 4.69
CA PHE A 88 9.67 12.23 4.34
C PHE A 88 9.25 13.64 4.76
N GLU A 89 10.19 14.59 4.80
CA GLU A 89 9.99 16.03 5.04
C GLU A 89 8.93 16.41 6.11
N LYS A 90 7.71 16.78 5.68
CA LYS A 90 6.59 17.21 6.53
C LYS A 90 5.54 16.13 6.76
N ASN A 91 5.72 14.95 6.15
CA ASN A 91 4.76 13.85 6.16
C ASN A 91 5.00 12.85 7.30
N LEU A 92 5.69 13.25 8.37
CA LEU A 92 6.09 12.39 9.49
C LEU A 92 4.92 11.60 10.09
N GLU A 93 3.83 12.28 10.43
CA GLU A 93 2.67 11.64 11.08
C GLU A 93 1.92 10.71 10.13
N GLU A 94 1.85 11.06 8.85
CA GLU A 94 1.24 10.21 7.83
C GLU A 94 2.08 8.95 7.59
N VAL A 95 3.41 9.06 7.52
CA VAL A 95 4.30 7.89 7.38
C VAL A 95 4.26 6.98 8.60
N LYS A 96 4.13 7.54 9.81
CA LYS A 96 3.97 6.72 11.03
C LYS A 96 2.76 5.79 10.97
N THR A 97 1.69 6.22 10.31
CA THR A 97 0.44 5.48 10.25
C THR A 97 0.29 4.68 8.95
N MET A 98 0.64 5.28 7.81
CA MET A 98 0.42 4.76 6.46
C MET A 98 1.69 4.26 5.76
N GLY A 99 2.88 4.51 6.32
CA GLY A 99 4.16 4.27 5.65
C GLY A 99 4.31 2.84 5.15
N CYS A 100 3.92 1.84 5.96
CA CYS A 100 3.92 0.44 5.53
C CYS A 100 2.92 0.17 4.40
N THR A 101 1.71 0.74 4.47
CA THR A 101 0.69 0.60 3.43
C THR A 101 1.17 1.19 2.10
N TYR A 102 1.75 2.39 2.12
CA TYR A 102 2.27 3.04 0.92
C TYR A 102 3.50 2.30 0.35
N LEU A 103 4.37 1.78 1.22
CA LEU A 103 5.50 0.96 0.79
C LEU A 103 5.05 -0.35 0.14
N LYS A 104 4.05 -1.04 0.70
CA LYS A 104 3.45 -2.22 0.08
C LYS A 104 2.83 -1.89 -1.27
N TYR A 105 2.13 -0.76 -1.37
CA TYR A 105 1.57 -0.33 -2.64
C TYR A 105 2.66 -0.08 -3.69
N TRP A 106 3.70 0.69 -3.34
CA TRP A 106 4.87 0.89 -4.20
C TRP A 106 5.48 -0.43 -4.64
N LEU A 107 5.69 -1.36 -3.70
CA LEU A 107 6.30 -2.65 -3.99
C LEU A 107 5.50 -3.46 -5.00
N TYR A 108 4.19 -3.57 -4.79
CA TYR A 108 3.29 -4.29 -5.69
C TYR A 108 3.19 -3.62 -7.05
N ASP A 109 3.28 -2.29 -7.09
CA ASP A 109 3.34 -1.56 -8.35
C ASP A 109 4.63 -1.86 -9.13
N GLN A 110 5.78 -1.93 -8.45
CA GLN A 110 7.06 -2.34 -9.05
C GLN A 110 7.00 -3.78 -9.59
N ILE A 111 6.48 -4.74 -8.82
CA ILE A 111 6.34 -6.15 -9.25
C ILE A 111 5.51 -6.24 -10.54
N THR A 112 4.36 -5.57 -10.56
CA THR A 112 3.47 -5.60 -11.75
C THR A 112 4.06 -4.85 -12.95
N SER A 113 4.74 -3.73 -12.72
CA SER A 113 5.37 -2.92 -13.77
C SER A 113 6.58 -3.60 -14.41
N LYS A 114 7.42 -4.26 -13.59
CA LYS A 114 8.53 -5.11 -14.04
C LYS A 114 8.05 -6.45 -14.63
N LYS A 115 6.76 -6.76 -14.54
CA LYS A 115 6.12 -7.97 -15.09
C LYS A 115 6.71 -9.27 -14.56
N PHE A 116 6.98 -9.32 -13.26
CA PHE A 116 7.48 -10.54 -12.63
C PHE A 116 6.51 -11.71 -12.83
N ASP A 117 7.07 -12.88 -13.11
CA ASP A 117 6.32 -14.13 -13.10
C ASP A 117 6.21 -14.74 -11.69
N GLU A 118 5.47 -15.84 -11.55
CA GLU A 118 5.27 -16.52 -10.27
C GLU A 118 6.57 -17.06 -9.66
N SER A 119 7.56 -17.42 -10.47
CA SER A 119 8.86 -17.88 -9.99
C SER A 119 9.65 -16.72 -9.39
N GLN A 120 9.71 -15.58 -10.08
CA GLN A 120 10.33 -14.36 -9.58
C GLN A 120 9.63 -13.86 -8.31
N ILE A 121 8.30 -13.90 -8.25
CA ILE A 121 7.52 -13.52 -7.05
C ILE A 121 7.83 -14.45 -5.87
N THR A 122 7.89 -15.77 -6.12
CA THR A 122 8.25 -16.74 -5.08
C THR A 122 9.64 -16.44 -4.53
N LYS A 123 10.64 -16.22 -5.40
CA LYS A 123 12.00 -15.87 -5.00
C LYS A 123 12.08 -14.53 -4.29
N PHE A 124 11.29 -13.56 -4.73
CA PHE A 124 11.20 -12.26 -4.08
C PHE A 124 10.71 -12.40 -2.63
N PHE A 125 9.60 -13.09 -2.40
CA PHE A 125 9.12 -13.28 -1.03
C PHE A 125 10.08 -14.13 -0.18
N ASP A 126 10.70 -15.17 -0.74
CA ASP A 126 11.75 -15.93 -0.06
C ASP A 126 12.92 -15.02 0.35
N GLY A 127 13.34 -14.12 -0.55
CA GLY A 127 14.38 -13.15 -0.31
C GLY A 127 14.07 -12.16 0.81
N ILE A 128 12.80 -11.74 0.96
CA ILE A 128 12.38 -10.92 2.11
C ILE A 128 12.69 -11.66 3.42
N TYR A 129 12.29 -12.94 3.53
CA TYR A 129 12.49 -13.71 4.76
C TYR A 129 13.96 -14.06 5.03
N ASN A 130 14.73 -14.34 3.98
CA ASN A 130 16.10 -14.83 4.10
C ASN A 130 17.13 -13.70 4.24
N HIS A 131 16.86 -12.51 3.70
CA HIS A 131 17.86 -11.45 3.56
C HIS A 131 17.45 -10.10 4.16
N ILE A 132 16.15 -9.82 4.33
CA ILE A 132 15.67 -8.51 4.80
C ILE A 132 15.12 -8.59 6.23
N LYS A 133 14.25 -9.57 6.50
CA LYS A 133 13.56 -9.70 7.79
C LYS A 133 14.57 -9.88 8.93
N ASN A 134 14.47 -9.08 9.99
CA ASN A 134 15.44 -9.02 11.08
C ASN A 134 16.88 -8.62 10.69
N HIS A 135 17.15 -8.28 9.42
CA HIS A 135 18.47 -7.89 8.92
C HIS A 135 18.61 -6.37 8.75
N ILE A 136 17.56 -5.60 9.06
CA ILE A 136 17.67 -4.14 9.22
C ILE A 136 18.19 -3.85 10.62
N HIS A 137 19.49 -4.14 10.85
CA HIS A 137 20.17 -4.19 12.15
C HIS A 137 19.97 -2.96 13.06
N SER A 138 19.59 -1.82 12.48
CA SER A 138 19.28 -0.60 13.24
C SER A 138 17.97 -0.70 14.04
N PHE A 139 17.06 -1.63 13.71
CA PHE A 139 15.72 -1.73 14.32
C PHE A 139 15.49 -3.11 14.93
N LYS A 140 14.95 -3.14 16.15
CA LYS A 140 14.62 -4.37 16.89
C LYS A 140 13.21 -4.89 16.61
N VAL A 141 12.42 -4.11 15.88
CA VAL A 141 11.01 -4.36 15.60
C VAL A 141 10.84 -4.26 14.10
N ASP A 142 10.20 -5.27 13.52
CA ASP A 142 9.69 -5.22 12.17
C ASP A 142 8.35 -4.49 12.20
N TYR A 143 8.30 -3.27 11.64
CA TYR A 143 7.07 -2.47 11.61
C TYR A 143 6.15 -2.84 10.44
N CYS A 144 6.70 -3.36 9.34
CA CYS A 144 5.93 -3.79 8.17
C CYS A 144 6.04 -5.30 8.01
N ASN A 145 4.91 -5.99 7.95
CA ASN A 145 4.86 -7.41 7.63
C ASN A 145 4.61 -7.62 6.14
N PHE A 146 5.15 -8.68 5.56
CA PHE A 146 4.86 -9.09 4.19
C PHE A 146 4.42 -10.54 4.20
N SER A 147 3.19 -10.78 3.76
CA SER A 147 2.68 -12.12 3.50
C SER A 147 3.02 -12.53 2.08
N ARG A 148 3.27 -13.82 1.86
CA ARG A 148 3.44 -14.36 0.51
C ARG A 148 2.14 -14.24 -0.27
N LEU A 149 2.22 -13.74 -1.50
CA LEU A 149 1.10 -13.55 -2.41
C LEU A 149 1.45 -14.12 -3.79
N SER A 150 0.44 -14.61 -4.52
CA SER A 150 0.57 -14.84 -5.97
C SER A 150 0.49 -13.53 -6.77
N LEU A 151 0.80 -13.56 -8.07
CA LEU A 151 0.68 -12.38 -8.94
C LEU A 151 -0.75 -11.82 -8.95
N ASP A 152 -1.75 -12.70 -8.99
CA ASP A 152 -3.15 -12.27 -9.00
C ASP A 152 -3.58 -11.67 -7.66
N GLU A 153 -3.09 -12.21 -6.54
CA GLU A 153 -3.32 -11.63 -5.22
C GLU A 153 -2.64 -10.25 -5.06
N ILE A 154 -1.43 -10.09 -5.61
CA ILE A 154 -0.72 -8.79 -5.69
C ILE A 154 -1.55 -7.78 -6.48
N LYS A 155 -2.05 -8.15 -7.65
CA LYS A 155 -2.91 -7.27 -8.46
C LYS A 155 -4.16 -6.87 -7.69
N SER A 156 -4.83 -7.83 -7.06
CA SER A 156 -6.03 -7.61 -6.25
C SER A 156 -5.81 -6.63 -5.10
N ILE A 157 -4.82 -6.89 -4.23
CA ILE A 157 -4.57 -6.01 -3.07
C ILE A 157 -4.09 -4.62 -3.51
N LYS A 158 -3.36 -4.53 -4.64
CA LYS A 158 -2.94 -3.26 -5.24
C LYS A 158 -4.14 -2.35 -5.58
N LYS A 159 -5.25 -2.92 -6.08
CA LYS A 159 -6.48 -2.15 -6.35
C LYS A 159 -7.01 -1.48 -5.09
N LEU A 160 -6.94 -2.16 -3.94
CA LEU A 160 -7.43 -1.63 -2.66
C LEU A 160 -6.55 -0.49 -2.13
N TYR A 161 -5.23 -0.62 -2.22
CA TYR A 161 -4.33 0.46 -1.81
C TYR A 161 -4.47 1.70 -2.68
N ALA A 162 -4.57 1.51 -3.99
CA ALA A 162 -4.89 2.56 -4.94
C ALA A 162 -6.20 3.27 -4.61
N PHE A 163 -7.26 2.51 -4.34
CA PHE A 163 -8.57 3.03 -4.00
C PHE A 163 -8.53 3.87 -2.72
N ASN A 164 -7.86 3.38 -1.68
CA ASN A 164 -7.66 4.14 -0.46
C ASN A 164 -6.90 5.45 -0.71
N ALA A 165 -5.84 5.43 -1.53
CA ALA A 165 -5.08 6.63 -1.87
C ALA A 165 -5.91 7.66 -2.64
N ILE A 166 -6.75 7.21 -3.58
CA ILE A 166 -7.68 8.05 -4.35
C ILE A 166 -8.68 8.74 -3.41
N ILE A 167 -9.35 7.97 -2.53
CA ILE A 167 -10.36 8.54 -1.62
C ILE A 167 -9.70 9.46 -0.60
N TYR A 168 -8.57 9.04 -0.01
CA TYR A 168 -7.87 9.82 1.00
C TYR A 168 -7.44 11.19 0.48
N THR A 169 -6.83 11.21 -0.71
CA THR A 169 -6.40 12.47 -1.33
C THR A 169 -7.61 13.29 -1.81
N GLY A 170 -8.66 12.60 -2.22
CA GLY A 170 -9.87 13.13 -2.81
C GLY A 170 -10.88 13.70 -1.82
N TYR A 171 -10.45 14.44 -0.81
CA TYR A 171 -11.33 14.97 0.25
C TYR A 171 -12.53 15.78 -0.31
N ASN A 172 -12.39 16.35 -1.51
CA ASN A 172 -13.50 16.83 -2.34
C ASN A 172 -13.46 16.20 -3.75
N ILE A 173 -13.57 14.88 -3.87
CA ILE A 173 -13.71 14.18 -5.17
C ILE A 173 -14.81 14.84 -6.01
N SER A 174 -15.89 15.33 -5.40
CA SER A 174 -16.92 16.09 -6.13
C SER A 174 -16.36 17.36 -6.79
N ASP A 175 -15.55 18.14 -6.08
CA ASP A 175 -14.98 19.39 -6.62
C ASP A 175 -13.84 19.11 -7.61
N ALA A 176 -13.04 18.09 -7.33
CA ALA A 176 -11.92 17.66 -8.15
C ALA A 176 -12.37 16.92 -9.43
N CYS A 177 -13.56 16.34 -9.41
CA CYS A 177 -14.21 15.65 -10.53
C CYS A 177 -15.31 16.48 -11.21
N ASN A 178 -15.43 17.77 -10.87
CA ASN A 178 -16.37 18.68 -11.52
C ASN A 178 -16.20 18.62 -13.06
N ASN A 179 -17.33 18.49 -13.78
CA ASN A 179 -17.44 18.27 -15.23
C ASN A 179 -17.05 16.86 -15.75
N ASN A 180 -17.42 15.77 -15.07
CA ASN A 180 -17.28 14.38 -15.55
C ASN A 180 -15.84 13.96 -15.90
N SER A 181 -14.82 14.59 -15.31
CA SER A 181 -13.42 14.32 -15.66
C SER A 181 -12.84 13.07 -14.99
N CYS A 182 -13.49 12.54 -13.96
CA CYS A 182 -13.01 11.38 -13.23
C CYS A 182 -13.62 10.09 -13.76
N ASN A 183 -12.76 9.08 -13.87
CA ASN A 183 -13.11 7.77 -14.37
C ASN A 183 -13.67 6.88 -13.26
N TYR A 184 -14.99 6.95 -13.06
CA TYR A 184 -15.69 6.19 -12.01
C TYR A 184 -15.51 4.66 -12.13
N ASP A 185 -15.09 4.14 -13.28
CA ASP A 185 -14.81 2.71 -13.45
C ASP A 185 -13.73 2.21 -12.45
N TYR A 186 -12.73 3.04 -12.10
CA TYR A 186 -11.72 2.66 -11.10
C TYR A 186 -12.33 2.50 -9.70
N PHE A 187 -13.30 3.36 -9.36
CA PHE A 187 -14.01 3.26 -8.07
C PHE A 187 -14.88 2.02 -8.05
N GLU A 188 -15.62 1.76 -9.12
CA GLU A 188 -16.48 0.58 -9.23
C GLU A 188 -15.66 -0.71 -9.14
N GLU A 189 -14.59 -0.84 -9.92
CA GLU A 189 -13.75 -2.04 -9.93
C GLU A 189 -13.08 -2.27 -8.57
N ALA A 190 -12.57 -1.22 -7.93
CA ALA A 190 -11.95 -1.36 -6.61
C ALA A 190 -12.97 -1.64 -5.49
N LEU A 191 -14.18 -1.11 -5.56
CA LEU A 191 -15.25 -1.41 -4.60
C LEU A 191 -15.71 -2.87 -4.73
N ILE A 192 -15.85 -3.36 -5.97
CA ILE A 192 -16.14 -4.77 -6.24
C ILE A 192 -15.03 -5.65 -5.67
N GLU A 193 -13.76 -5.29 -5.90
CA GLU A 193 -12.62 -6.01 -5.33
C GLU A 193 -12.70 -6.03 -3.80
N PHE A 194 -12.93 -4.88 -3.16
CA PHE A 194 -13.03 -4.76 -1.70
C PHE A 194 -14.12 -5.68 -1.11
N ILE A 195 -15.32 -5.69 -1.71
CA ILE A 195 -16.42 -6.57 -1.28
C ILE A 195 -16.05 -8.04 -1.50
N ASN A 196 -15.38 -8.36 -2.62
CA ASN A 196 -14.91 -9.71 -2.88
C ASN A 196 -13.83 -10.15 -1.88
N SER A 197 -12.93 -9.26 -1.46
CA SER A 197 -11.94 -9.52 -0.42
C SER A 197 -12.60 -9.87 0.91
N ILE A 198 -13.63 -9.13 1.32
CA ILE A 198 -14.42 -9.43 2.53
C ILE A 198 -15.00 -10.84 2.45
N LYS A 199 -15.67 -11.17 1.34
CA LYS A 199 -16.27 -12.50 1.14
C LYS A 199 -15.21 -13.60 1.17
N LYS A 200 -14.13 -13.43 0.41
CA LYS A 200 -13.00 -14.38 0.32
C LYS A 200 -12.39 -14.66 1.69
N CYS A 201 -12.14 -13.61 2.47
CA CYS A 201 -11.47 -13.72 3.76
C CYS A 201 -12.39 -14.04 4.94
N SER A 202 -13.71 -14.06 4.73
CA SER A 202 -14.69 -14.53 5.72
C SER A 202 -14.98 -16.02 5.62
N SER A 203 -14.84 -16.63 4.43
CA SER A 203 -15.29 -17.99 4.16
C SER A 203 -14.17 -19.02 4.04
N ASP A 204 -12.93 -18.60 3.78
CA ASP A 204 -11.87 -19.50 3.31
C ASP A 204 -10.54 -19.31 4.06
N SER A 205 -9.99 -20.41 4.58
CA SER A 205 -8.69 -20.46 5.27
C SER A 205 -7.51 -20.70 4.32
N SER A 206 -7.76 -21.02 3.04
CA SER A 206 -6.71 -21.38 2.06
C SER A 206 -5.92 -20.17 1.53
N ASN A 207 -6.47 -18.95 1.60
CA ASN A 207 -5.85 -17.72 1.13
C ASN A 207 -5.20 -16.91 2.26
N MET A 208 -4.52 -17.60 3.18
CA MET A 208 -4.01 -16.98 4.41
C MET A 208 -3.10 -15.78 4.14
N GLY A 209 -2.27 -15.83 3.09
CA GLY A 209 -1.37 -14.73 2.72
C GLY A 209 -2.13 -13.47 2.30
N TYR A 210 -3.02 -13.57 1.32
CA TYR A 210 -3.86 -12.45 0.89
C TYR A 210 -4.75 -11.92 2.02
N CYS A 211 -5.35 -12.80 2.82
CA CYS A 211 -6.22 -12.37 3.90
C CYS A 211 -5.44 -11.70 5.04
N ASN A 212 -4.19 -12.06 5.28
CA ASN A 212 -3.34 -11.33 6.22
C ASN A 212 -3.07 -9.90 5.73
N GLU A 213 -2.72 -9.71 4.45
CA GLU A 213 -2.54 -8.39 3.85
C GLU A 213 -3.83 -7.57 3.88
N PHE A 214 -4.96 -8.19 3.55
CA PHE A 214 -6.26 -7.54 3.62
C PHE A 214 -6.66 -7.16 5.05
N ASN A 215 -6.41 -8.02 6.04
CA ASN A 215 -6.66 -7.69 7.46
C ASN A 215 -5.81 -6.51 7.92
N GLU A 216 -4.54 -6.46 7.53
CA GLU A 216 -3.69 -5.32 7.82
C GLU A 216 -4.24 -4.05 7.16
N PHE A 217 -4.64 -4.11 5.89
CA PHE A 217 -5.29 -3.00 5.20
C PHE A 217 -6.55 -2.50 5.94
N LEU A 218 -7.45 -3.42 6.35
CA LEU A 218 -8.65 -3.07 7.13
C LEU A 218 -8.30 -2.36 8.44
N SER A 219 -7.24 -2.80 9.13
CA SER A 219 -6.80 -2.19 10.40
C SER A 219 -6.36 -0.73 10.22
N VAL A 220 -5.78 -0.40 9.06
CA VAL A 220 -5.41 0.96 8.72
C VAL A 220 -6.63 1.80 8.35
N CYS A 221 -7.71 1.17 7.89
CA CYS A 221 -8.98 1.83 7.57
C CYS A 221 -9.90 2.07 8.79
N ASN A 222 -9.40 1.85 10.01
CA ASN A 222 -10.19 2.12 11.22
C ASN A 222 -10.55 3.61 11.37
N ASP A 223 -11.67 3.91 12.03
CA ASP A 223 -12.26 5.26 12.12
C ASP A 223 -11.42 6.30 12.88
N GLU A 224 -10.40 5.86 13.61
CA GLU A 224 -9.41 6.73 14.25
C GLU A 224 -8.31 7.22 13.30
N ASN A 225 -8.14 6.58 12.13
CA ASN A 225 -7.09 6.94 11.20
C ASN A 225 -7.52 8.02 10.20
N THR A 226 -7.10 9.25 10.45
CA THR A 226 -7.38 10.41 9.58
C THR A 226 -6.62 10.38 8.24
N TYR A 227 -5.69 9.44 8.05
CA TYR A 227 -4.91 9.27 6.82
C TYR A 227 -5.47 8.15 5.92
N SER A 228 -6.57 7.51 6.32
CA SER A 228 -7.30 6.56 5.49
C SER A 228 -8.43 7.26 4.74
N GLY A 229 -8.62 6.90 3.47
CA GLY A 229 -9.75 7.35 2.67
C GLY A 229 -11.01 6.54 2.96
N ILE A 230 -10.82 5.26 3.32
CA ILE A 230 -11.91 4.36 3.71
C ILE A 230 -12.00 4.34 5.23
N THR A 231 -13.21 4.45 5.76
CA THR A 231 -13.46 4.29 7.19
C THR A 231 -14.28 3.03 7.41
N ILE A 232 -13.80 2.17 8.30
CA ILE A 232 -14.47 0.92 8.67
C ILE A 232 -14.86 1.02 10.14
N LYS A 233 -16.13 0.73 10.42
CA LYS A 233 -16.67 0.68 11.78
C LYS A 233 -17.23 -0.71 12.05
N ASN A 234 -16.99 -1.24 13.25
CA ASN A 234 -17.57 -2.51 13.70
C ASN A 234 -18.94 -2.32 14.36
N ASP A 235 -19.26 -1.10 14.78
CA ASP A 235 -20.54 -0.74 15.40
C ASP A 235 -21.31 0.27 14.55
N TYR A 236 -22.63 0.05 14.46
CA TYR A 236 -23.54 1.02 13.86
C TYR A 236 -23.63 2.26 14.76
N LYS A 237 -23.08 3.39 14.33
CA LYS A 237 -23.14 4.66 15.07
C LYS A 237 -24.45 5.46 14.83
N GLY A 238 -25.45 4.85 14.18
CA GLY A 238 -26.73 5.51 13.87
C GLY A 238 -26.73 6.24 12.53
N TYR A 239 -27.91 6.70 12.11
CA TYR A 239 -28.08 7.55 10.93
C TYR A 239 -27.49 8.94 11.23
N SER A 240 -26.36 9.27 10.60
CA SER A 240 -25.81 10.63 10.72
C SER A 240 -26.55 11.59 9.79
N THR A 241 -26.90 12.76 10.30
CA THR A 241 -27.39 13.88 9.48
C THR A 241 -26.27 14.56 8.71
N ASP A 242 -25.02 14.23 9.03
CA ASP A 242 -23.83 14.66 8.29
C ASP A 242 -23.66 13.78 7.04
N PRO A 243 -23.73 14.35 5.82
CA PRO A 243 -23.53 13.62 4.57
C PRO A 243 -22.20 12.87 4.49
N SER A 244 -21.16 13.31 5.23
CA SER A 244 -19.84 12.66 5.30
C SER A 244 -19.83 11.36 6.11
N ASN A 245 -20.92 11.04 6.81
CA ASN A 245 -21.05 9.87 7.69
C ASN A 245 -22.08 8.83 7.17
N LYS A 246 -22.39 8.86 5.87
CA LYS A 246 -23.24 7.84 5.25
C LYS A 246 -22.42 6.61 4.90
N TYR A 247 -22.91 5.45 5.32
CA TYR A 247 -22.32 4.16 4.95
C TYR A 247 -22.53 3.87 3.47
N LEU A 248 -21.46 3.50 2.77
CA LEU A 248 -21.43 3.05 1.39
C LEU A 248 -21.93 1.60 1.27
N SER A 249 -21.54 0.72 2.21
CA SER A 249 -22.05 -0.65 2.30
C SER A 249 -22.01 -1.18 3.74
N VAL A 250 -22.76 -2.26 3.98
CA VAL A 250 -22.67 -3.06 5.21
C VAL A 250 -22.43 -4.50 4.81
N GLU A 251 -21.26 -5.02 5.16
CA GLU A 251 -20.85 -6.38 4.82
C GLU A 251 -20.60 -7.20 6.08
N LYS A 252 -20.79 -8.52 6.02
CA LYS A 252 -20.49 -9.41 7.14
C LYS A 252 -19.05 -9.92 7.01
N TYR A 253 -18.21 -9.64 8.00
CA TYR A 253 -16.81 -10.11 8.08
C TYR A 253 -16.56 -10.87 9.38
N LYS A 254 -16.17 -12.14 9.28
CA LYS A 254 -15.89 -13.00 10.46
C LYS A 254 -16.98 -12.93 11.55
N GLU A 255 -18.24 -13.01 11.14
CA GLU A 255 -19.43 -12.91 12.00
C GLU A 255 -19.79 -11.51 12.54
N GLU A 256 -19.00 -10.48 12.25
CA GLU A 256 -19.26 -9.09 12.64
C GLU A 256 -19.69 -8.23 11.44
N PRO A 257 -20.57 -7.24 11.61
CA PRO A 257 -20.87 -6.28 10.56
C PRO A 257 -19.72 -5.28 10.41
N LEU A 258 -19.23 -5.12 9.18
CA LEU A 258 -18.37 -4.01 8.79
C LEU A 258 -19.23 -2.96 8.09
N TYR A 259 -19.27 -1.78 8.68
CA TYR A 259 -19.86 -0.60 8.09
C TYR A 259 -18.76 0.19 7.37
N ILE A 260 -18.87 0.29 6.05
CA ILE A 260 -17.91 0.93 5.13
C ILE A 260 -18.48 2.27 4.69
#